data_AF-A0A8H4K4E2-F1
#
_entry.id   AF-A0A8H4K4E2-F1
#
_cell.length_a   1.000
_cell.length_b   1.000
_cell.length_c   1.000
_cell.angle_alpha   90.00
_cell.angle_beta   90.00
_cell.angle_gamma   90.00
#
_symmetry.space_group_name_H-M   'P 1'
#
loop_
_entity.id
_entity.type
_entity.pdbx_description
1 polymer ?
#
loop_
_entity_poly.entity_id
_entity_poly.type
_entity_poly.pdbx_seq_one_letter_code
_entity_poly.pdbx_strand_id
1 'polypeptide(L)'
;MSSSELISYDEAQNSAFDNVLHRKSKESKGGMRAMINKDDKAHAAAVDEYFQFWDNKKAEDEVEAVRQERTDNYASLTRQYYNLATDLYESGWCQSFHFCRFAYGEDFNRAIARHEHYLAHNIGIRPGMKVLDVGCGVGGPAREIVKFTGAHVTGLNLNEYQVQRATIYAEKEGLSDKLRFVQGDFMKIPFPDNSFDAVYAIEATVHAPSLEGVYSEIRRVLKPGGVFGVYEWLMTDTYNNDDLEQRRIRLDIEQGDGIAQMFKIDHGLSAIEAAGFELLHHEDLAATDDGTAPWYWPLDSDMRYAQTIGDFFTVLRMNKWGRLVMHNVIGALEACWIAPRGTRKTADSLGQAADALVEGGKRKLFTPMYLMVGRKPEESK
;
A
#
# COMPACT_ATOMS: atom_id res chain seq x y z
N MET A 1 13.69 6.48 -28.57
CA MET A 1 14.99 6.29 -27.90
C MET A 1 14.86 5.07 -27.00
N SER A 2 15.87 4.19 -27.00
CA SER A 2 15.85 2.85 -26.39
C SER A 2 15.70 2.95 -24.87
N SER A 3 14.82 2.13 -24.28
CA SER A 3 14.46 2.04 -22.86
C SER A 3 15.57 1.47 -21.95
N SER A 4 16.83 1.69 -22.31
CA SER A 4 18.03 1.17 -21.65
C SER A 4 18.91 2.29 -21.08
N GLU A 5 18.32 3.45 -20.78
CA GLU A 5 19.04 4.59 -20.21
C GLU A 5 19.13 4.44 -18.67
N LEU A 6 20.32 4.03 -18.23
CA LEU A 6 20.94 4.26 -16.91
C LEU A 6 20.08 3.92 -15.69
N ILE A 7 19.84 2.62 -15.48
CA ILE A 7 19.52 2.07 -14.16
C ILE A 7 20.70 2.42 -13.23
N SER A 8 20.44 3.07 -12.10
CA SER A 8 21.47 3.35 -11.10
C SER A 8 22.09 2.05 -10.57
N TYR A 9 23.32 2.10 -10.05
CA TYR A 9 23.99 0.89 -9.55
C TYR A 9 23.15 0.16 -8.48
N ASP A 10 22.53 0.93 -7.58
CA ASP A 10 21.68 0.39 -6.54
C ASP A 10 20.42 -0.26 -7.13
N GLU A 11 19.74 0.38 -8.10
CA GLU A 11 18.60 -0.23 -8.79
C GLU A 11 18.96 -1.52 -9.53
N ALA A 12 20.16 -1.60 -10.13
CA ALA A 12 20.64 -2.80 -10.80
C ALA A 12 20.92 -3.95 -9.82
N GLN A 13 21.50 -3.64 -8.65
CA GLN A 13 21.69 -4.64 -7.58
C GLN A 13 20.35 -5.12 -7.02
N ASN A 14 19.42 -4.19 -6.82
CA ASN A 14 18.09 -4.47 -6.28
C ASN A 14 17.27 -5.34 -7.24
N SER A 15 17.27 -5.03 -8.53
CA SER A 15 16.65 -5.87 -9.56
C SER A 15 17.31 -7.26 -9.62
N ALA A 16 18.64 -7.35 -9.50
CA ALA A 16 19.32 -8.65 -9.46
C ALA A 16 18.89 -9.49 -8.24
N PHE A 17 18.74 -8.87 -7.07
CA PHE A 17 18.24 -9.51 -5.86
C PHE A 17 16.79 -10.00 -6.02
N ASP A 18 15.89 -9.13 -6.48
CA ASP A 18 14.48 -9.47 -6.70
C ASP A 18 14.32 -10.61 -7.71
N ASN A 19 15.15 -10.62 -8.76
CA ASN A 19 15.20 -11.70 -9.74
C ASN A 19 15.63 -13.05 -9.14
N VAL A 20 16.57 -13.05 -8.19
CA VAL A 20 16.95 -14.28 -7.46
C VAL A 20 15.78 -14.73 -6.57
N LEU A 21 15.21 -13.80 -5.78
CA LEU A 21 14.13 -14.09 -4.84
C LEU A 21 12.88 -14.65 -5.54
N HIS A 22 12.49 -14.03 -6.65
CA HIS A 22 11.19 -14.26 -7.30
C HIS A 22 11.26 -15.12 -8.57
N ARG A 23 12.43 -15.69 -8.90
CA ARG A 23 12.68 -16.44 -10.15
C ARG A 23 11.57 -17.42 -10.52
N LYS A 24 11.06 -18.17 -9.54
CA LYS A 24 10.01 -19.19 -9.71
C LYS A 24 8.63 -18.72 -9.22
N SER A 25 8.54 -17.61 -8.50
CA SER A 25 7.27 -17.12 -7.93
C SER A 25 6.49 -16.24 -8.92
N LYS A 26 7.18 -15.48 -9.78
CA LYS A 26 6.56 -14.49 -10.71
C LYS A 26 5.41 -15.02 -11.58
N GLU A 27 5.53 -16.25 -12.08
CA GLU A 27 4.53 -16.88 -12.96
C GLU A 27 3.52 -17.74 -12.19
N SER A 28 3.65 -17.82 -10.86
CA SER A 28 2.77 -18.66 -10.06
C SER A 28 1.33 -18.14 -10.08
N LYS A 29 0.39 -19.08 -10.15
CA LYS A 29 -1.04 -18.78 -10.00
C LYS A 29 -1.38 -18.72 -8.50
N GLY A 30 -1.60 -17.50 -8.00
CA GLY A 30 -2.02 -17.23 -6.62
C GLY A 30 -0.86 -17.03 -5.64
N GLY A 31 -1.09 -16.22 -4.60
CA GLY A 31 -0.07 -15.79 -3.65
C GLY A 31 0.58 -16.95 -2.89
N MET A 32 -0.18 -17.89 -2.32
CA MET A 32 0.39 -19.01 -1.56
C MET A 32 1.41 -19.84 -2.36
N ARG A 33 1.11 -20.12 -3.63
CA ARG A 33 2.03 -20.86 -4.51
C ARG A 33 3.26 -20.02 -4.86
N ALA A 34 3.08 -18.72 -5.05
CA ALA A 34 4.17 -17.80 -5.30
C ALA A 34 5.11 -17.72 -4.09
N MET A 35 4.57 -17.62 -2.87
CA MET A 35 5.34 -17.63 -1.62
C MET A 35 6.19 -18.89 -1.47
N ILE A 36 5.61 -20.08 -1.66
CA ILE A 36 6.33 -21.37 -1.58
C ILE A 36 7.47 -21.46 -2.61
N ASN A 37 7.31 -20.78 -3.75
CA ASN A 37 8.29 -20.83 -4.84
C ASN A 37 9.42 -19.80 -4.73
N LYS A 38 9.48 -18.99 -3.67
CA LYS A 38 10.60 -18.05 -3.46
C LYS A 38 11.91 -18.78 -3.18
N ASP A 39 13.02 -18.14 -3.52
CA ASP A 39 14.33 -18.63 -3.10
C ASP A 39 14.51 -18.46 -1.58
N ASP A 40 14.79 -19.56 -0.89
CA ASP A 40 14.88 -19.61 0.57
C ASP A 40 15.98 -18.71 1.15
N LYS A 41 17.15 -18.63 0.49
CA LYS A 41 18.28 -17.84 0.99
C LYS A 41 18.05 -16.34 0.78
N ALA A 42 17.58 -15.97 -0.41
CA ALA A 42 17.23 -14.58 -0.69
C ALA A 42 16.06 -14.13 0.20
N HIS A 43 15.09 -15.01 0.48
CA HIS A 43 13.98 -14.69 1.37
C HIS A 43 14.46 -14.43 2.80
N ALA A 44 15.34 -15.28 3.34
CA ALA A 44 15.94 -15.05 4.66
C ALA A 44 16.72 -13.73 4.72
N ALA A 45 17.47 -13.40 3.66
CA ALA A 45 18.18 -12.11 3.59
C ALA A 45 17.22 -10.90 3.58
N ALA A 46 16.09 -10.99 2.85
CA ALA A 46 15.06 -9.96 2.86
C ALA A 46 14.42 -9.80 4.25
N VAL A 47 14.21 -10.91 4.97
CA VAL A 47 13.73 -10.90 6.37
C VAL A 47 14.73 -10.17 7.26
N ASP A 48 16.02 -10.52 7.19
CA ASP A 48 17.05 -9.87 8.01
C ASP A 48 17.16 -8.37 7.69
N GLU A 49 17.17 -8.00 6.41
CA GLU A 49 17.26 -6.60 5.96
C GLU A 49 16.03 -5.78 6.35
N TYR A 50 14.84 -6.39 6.41
CA TYR A 50 13.63 -5.70 6.86
C TYR A 50 13.61 -5.55 8.39
N PHE A 51 13.80 -6.66 9.11
CA PHE A 51 13.61 -6.68 10.56
C PHE A 51 14.75 -6.01 11.33
N GLN A 52 15.92 -5.75 10.75
CA GLN A 52 16.96 -4.95 11.40
C GLN A 52 16.48 -3.54 11.81
N PHE A 53 15.47 -3.00 11.11
CA PHE A 53 14.89 -1.69 11.42
C PHE A 53 13.93 -1.70 12.60
N TRP A 54 13.53 -2.88 13.09
CA TRP A 54 12.43 -3.07 14.04
C TRP A 54 12.80 -3.94 15.25
N ASP A 55 13.63 -4.97 15.04
CA ASP A 55 14.01 -5.93 16.08
C ASP A 55 14.70 -5.22 17.25
N ASN A 56 14.18 -5.45 18.46
CA ASN A 56 14.68 -4.87 19.71
C ASN A 56 14.57 -3.34 19.80
N LYS A 57 13.75 -2.69 18.97
CA LYS A 57 13.48 -1.24 19.04
C LYS A 57 12.05 -1.02 19.57
N LYS A 58 11.92 -0.76 20.89
CA LYS A 58 10.61 -0.60 21.55
C LYS A 58 10.09 0.83 21.46
N ALA A 59 8.83 1.03 21.83
CA ALA A 59 8.22 2.35 21.91
C ALA A 59 8.98 3.31 22.83
N GLU A 60 9.61 2.82 23.90
CA GLU A 60 10.42 3.65 24.79
C GLU A 60 11.69 4.19 24.10
N ASP A 61 12.25 3.44 23.14
CA ASP A 61 13.50 3.74 22.44
C ASP A 61 13.28 4.55 21.15
N GLU A 62 12.03 4.74 20.77
CA GLU A 62 11.61 5.40 19.55
C GLU A 62 11.75 6.93 19.66
N VAL A 63 12.93 7.39 19.24
CA VAL A 63 13.32 8.80 19.16
C VAL A 63 13.52 9.23 17.70
N GLU A 64 13.61 10.54 17.48
CA GLU A 64 13.73 11.11 16.13
C GLU A 64 14.85 10.49 15.30
N ALA A 65 16.03 10.26 15.89
CA ALA A 65 17.16 9.66 15.18
C ALA A 65 16.88 8.23 14.69
N VAL A 66 16.12 7.44 15.46
CA VAL A 66 15.73 6.08 15.09
C VAL A 66 14.72 6.09 13.94
N ARG A 67 13.78 7.05 13.96
CA ARG A 67 12.86 7.28 12.85
C ARG A 67 13.58 7.73 11.58
N GLN A 68 14.50 8.68 11.74
CA GLN A 68 15.29 9.21 10.63
C GLN A 68 16.11 8.11 9.94
N GLU A 69 16.69 7.17 10.70
CA GLU A 69 17.38 6.01 10.12
C GLU A 69 16.47 5.20 9.18
N ARG A 70 15.20 4.96 9.57
CA ARG A 70 14.23 4.26 8.72
C ARG A 70 13.84 5.10 7.51
N THR A 71 13.61 6.39 7.71
CA THR A 71 13.26 7.34 6.66
C THR A 71 14.37 7.48 5.61
N ASP A 72 15.64 7.54 6.03
CA ASP A 72 16.79 7.59 5.13
C ASP A 72 16.94 6.31 4.29
N ASN A 73 16.41 5.19 4.79
CA ASN A 73 16.44 3.88 4.14
C ASN A 73 15.05 3.44 3.60
N TYR A 74 14.11 4.38 3.42
CA TYR A 74 12.71 4.07 3.07
C TYR A 74 12.60 3.12 1.87
N ALA A 75 13.38 3.32 0.81
CA ALA A 75 13.29 2.53 -0.41
C ALA A 75 13.67 1.05 -0.18
N SER A 76 14.72 0.79 0.62
CA SER A 76 15.11 -0.57 1.01
C SER A 76 14.04 -1.18 1.93
N LEU A 77 13.62 -0.44 2.96
CA LEU A 77 12.61 -0.88 3.92
C LEU A 77 11.30 -1.28 3.22
N THR A 78 10.75 -0.40 2.38
CA THR A 78 9.51 -0.63 1.63
C THR A 78 9.67 -1.75 0.60
N ARG A 79 10.79 -1.82 -0.12
CA ARG A 79 11.01 -2.92 -1.08
C ARG A 79 11.03 -4.27 -0.37
N GLN A 80 11.81 -4.40 0.71
CA GLN A 80 11.91 -5.67 1.42
C GLN A 80 10.59 -6.04 2.08
N TYR A 81 9.87 -5.07 2.63
CA TYR A 81 8.50 -5.30 3.11
C TYR A 81 7.63 -5.97 2.04
N TYR A 82 7.52 -5.38 0.84
CA TYR A 82 6.68 -5.94 -0.21
C TYR A 82 7.23 -7.23 -0.82
N ASN A 83 8.55 -7.43 -0.84
CA ASN A 83 9.16 -8.71 -1.19
C ASN A 83 8.69 -9.83 -0.26
N LEU A 84 8.41 -9.53 1.01
CA LEU A 84 7.93 -10.50 2.00
C LEU A 84 6.39 -10.61 2.01
N ALA A 85 5.69 -9.48 2.05
CA ALA A 85 4.26 -9.41 2.35
C ALA A 85 3.33 -9.66 1.15
N THR A 86 3.75 -9.36 -0.09
CA THR A 86 2.86 -9.36 -1.28
C THR A 86 2.02 -10.62 -1.40
N ASP A 87 2.63 -11.80 -1.28
CA ASP A 87 1.93 -13.06 -1.51
C ASP A 87 0.95 -13.42 -0.38
N LEU A 88 1.25 -12.96 0.83
CA LEU A 88 0.36 -13.07 1.98
C LEU A 88 -0.82 -12.13 1.80
N TYR A 89 -0.61 -10.92 1.28
CA TYR A 89 -1.71 -10.00 0.92
C TYR A 89 -2.59 -10.54 -0.20
N GLU A 90 -2.00 -11.03 -1.30
CA GLU A 90 -2.78 -11.61 -2.41
C GLU A 90 -3.66 -12.79 -1.96
N SER A 91 -3.24 -13.52 -0.92
CA SER A 91 -3.95 -14.70 -0.40
C SER A 91 -4.92 -14.37 0.74
N GLY A 92 -4.56 -13.39 1.57
CA GLY A 92 -5.24 -13.08 2.84
C GLY A 92 -6.03 -11.79 2.83
N TRP A 93 -5.89 -10.95 1.81
CA TRP A 93 -6.65 -9.70 1.65
C TRP A 93 -7.41 -9.75 0.33
N CYS A 94 -6.84 -9.23 -0.74
CA CYS A 94 -7.25 -9.40 -2.13
C CYS A 94 -6.13 -8.85 -3.04
N GLN A 95 -6.41 -8.49 -4.29
CA GLN A 95 -5.43 -7.87 -5.20
C GLN A 95 -5.42 -6.34 -5.15
N SER A 96 -6.30 -5.73 -4.36
CA SER A 96 -6.33 -4.29 -4.04
C SER A 96 -5.86 -4.09 -2.60
N PHE A 97 -4.61 -3.65 -2.44
CA PHE A 97 -3.96 -3.53 -1.13
C PHE A 97 -4.28 -2.19 -0.47
N HIS A 98 -5.55 -2.00 -0.09
CA HIS A 98 -5.99 -0.81 0.63
C HIS A 98 -7.28 -1.10 1.41
N PHE A 99 -7.67 -0.15 2.27
CA PHE A 99 -8.90 -0.19 3.02
C PHE A 99 -10.07 0.47 2.27
N CYS A 100 -11.28 0.27 2.78
CA CYS A 100 -12.48 0.88 2.23
C CYS A 100 -13.56 1.06 3.30
N ARG A 101 -14.53 1.93 2.99
CA ARG A 101 -15.79 2.03 3.74
C ARG A 101 -16.78 0.97 3.29
N PHE A 102 -17.66 0.54 4.18
CA PHE A 102 -18.67 -0.50 3.90
C PHE A 102 -20.10 0.05 3.90
N ALA A 103 -20.88 -0.32 2.89
CA ALA A 103 -22.32 -0.07 2.84
C ALA A 103 -23.14 -1.29 3.29
N TYR A 104 -24.44 -1.09 3.52
CA TYR A 104 -25.37 -2.15 3.91
C TYR A 104 -25.54 -3.19 2.80
N GLY A 105 -25.40 -4.47 3.15
CA GLY A 105 -25.52 -5.61 2.26
C GLY A 105 -24.36 -5.75 1.26
N GLU A 106 -23.27 -5.03 1.46
CA GLU A 106 -22.13 -4.99 0.56
C GLU A 106 -21.01 -5.92 1.03
N ASP A 107 -20.57 -6.83 0.16
CA ASP A 107 -19.40 -7.67 0.42
C ASP A 107 -18.09 -6.91 0.19
N PHE A 108 -17.00 -7.44 0.73
CA PHE A 108 -15.68 -6.79 0.70
C PHE A 108 -15.20 -6.39 -0.70
N ASN A 109 -15.38 -7.23 -1.71
CA ASN A 109 -14.90 -6.93 -3.06
C ASN A 109 -15.73 -5.83 -3.74
N ARG A 110 -17.02 -5.71 -3.41
CA ARG A 110 -17.84 -4.59 -3.88
C ARG A 110 -17.51 -3.29 -3.15
N ALA A 111 -17.28 -3.36 -1.83
CA ALA A 111 -16.90 -2.21 -1.02
C ALA A 111 -15.58 -1.59 -1.49
N ILE A 112 -14.57 -2.43 -1.76
CA ILE A 112 -13.27 -1.96 -2.23
C ILE A 112 -13.38 -1.33 -3.63
N ALA A 113 -14.08 -1.98 -4.58
CA ALA A 113 -14.32 -1.43 -5.90
C ALA A 113 -15.10 -0.10 -5.85
N ARG A 114 -16.13 0.00 -5.00
CA ARG A 114 -16.86 1.27 -4.81
C ARG A 114 -15.96 2.38 -4.27
N HIS A 115 -15.01 2.05 -3.39
CA HIS A 115 -14.07 3.01 -2.84
C HIS A 115 -13.08 3.52 -3.91
N GLU A 116 -12.61 2.63 -4.79
CA GLU A 116 -11.79 2.98 -5.96
C GLU A 116 -12.58 3.86 -6.96
N HIS A 117 -13.84 3.50 -7.24
CA HIS A 117 -14.74 4.31 -8.09
C HIS A 117 -15.00 5.70 -7.50
N TYR A 118 -15.14 5.80 -6.19
CA TYR A 118 -15.34 7.07 -5.50
C TYR A 118 -14.15 8.01 -5.73
N LEU A 119 -12.90 7.52 -5.62
CA LEU A 119 -11.71 8.32 -5.92
C LEU A 119 -11.70 8.77 -7.38
N ALA A 120 -11.88 7.81 -8.30
CA ALA A 120 -11.89 8.09 -9.74
C ALA A 120 -12.94 9.13 -10.13
N HIS A 121 -14.11 9.09 -9.49
CA HIS A 121 -15.17 10.08 -9.65
C HIS A 121 -14.77 11.46 -9.12
N ASN A 122 -14.23 11.54 -7.90
CA ASN A 122 -13.86 12.80 -7.26
C ASN A 122 -12.77 13.56 -8.02
N ILE A 123 -11.86 12.85 -8.70
CA ILE A 123 -10.84 13.48 -9.56
C ILE A 123 -11.24 13.59 -11.02
N GLY A 124 -12.47 13.19 -11.36
CA GLY A 124 -13.05 13.39 -12.69
C GLY A 124 -12.38 12.59 -13.81
N ILE A 125 -11.93 11.36 -13.54
CA ILE A 125 -11.38 10.49 -14.59
C ILE A 125 -12.46 10.19 -15.64
N ARG A 126 -12.10 10.35 -16.92
CA ARG A 126 -12.97 10.13 -18.08
C ARG A 126 -12.35 9.15 -19.08
N PRO A 127 -13.17 8.54 -19.96
CA PRO A 127 -12.67 7.69 -21.03
C PRO A 127 -11.57 8.38 -21.86
N GLY A 128 -10.49 7.66 -22.14
CA GLY A 128 -9.38 8.15 -22.97
C GLY A 128 -8.36 9.06 -22.26
N MET A 129 -8.60 9.48 -21.01
CA MET A 129 -7.60 10.24 -20.23
C MET A 129 -6.35 9.39 -19.97
N LYS A 130 -5.17 10.01 -19.93
CA LYS A 130 -3.94 9.42 -19.43
C LYS A 130 -3.87 9.64 -17.93
N VAL A 131 -3.88 8.55 -17.17
CA VAL A 131 -3.88 8.56 -15.71
C VAL A 131 -2.65 7.86 -15.18
N LEU A 132 -2.03 8.42 -14.14
CA LEU A 132 -0.95 7.79 -13.39
C LEU A 132 -1.49 7.26 -12.06
N ASP A 133 -1.20 6.00 -11.76
CA ASP A 133 -1.40 5.37 -10.45
C ASP A 133 -0.04 5.27 -9.75
N VAL A 134 0.14 6.03 -8.67
CA VAL A 134 1.40 6.13 -7.93
C VAL A 134 1.37 5.16 -6.76
N GLY A 135 2.21 4.13 -6.84
CA GLY A 135 2.25 3.02 -5.87
C GLY A 135 1.22 1.92 -6.20
N CYS A 136 1.18 1.47 -7.44
CA CYS A 136 0.08 0.65 -7.95
C CYS A 136 -0.06 -0.78 -7.38
N GLY A 137 0.85 -1.21 -6.50
CA GLY A 137 0.88 -2.58 -5.97
C GLY A 137 0.90 -3.64 -7.08
N VAL A 138 0.06 -4.68 -6.93
CA VAL A 138 -0.20 -5.69 -7.98
C VAL A 138 -1.31 -5.26 -8.97
N GLY A 139 -1.65 -3.99 -8.99
CA GLY A 139 -2.52 -3.35 -9.99
C GLY A 139 -4.02 -3.59 -9.82
N GLY A 140 -4.49 -4.03 -8.65
CA GLY A 140 -5.92 -4.23 -8.37
C GLY A 140 -6.76 -2.97 -8.66
N PRO A 141 -6.47 -1.83 -8.00
CA PRO A 141 -7.23 -0.60 -8.19
C PRO A 141 -7.15 -0.09 -9.63
N ALA A 142 -5.97 -0.17 -10.26
CA ALA A 142 -5.80 0.21 -11.65
C ALA A 142 -6.68 -0.62 -12.60
N ARG A 143 -6.82 -1.93 -12.38
CA ARG A 143 -7.71 -2.78 -13.20
C ARG A 143 -9.17 -2.38 -13.03
N GLU A 144 -9.62 -2.14 -11.80
CA GLU A 144 -11.00 -1.74 -11.55
C GLU A 144 -11.31 -0.34 -12.10
N ILE A 145 -10.44 0.63 -11.85
CA ILE A 145 -10.59 2.01 -12.36
C ILE A 145 -10.58 2.04 -13.90
N VAL A 146 -9.76 1.23 -14.57
CA VAL A 146 -9.78 1.14 -16.05
C VAL A 146 -11.12 0.58 -16.55
N LYS A 147 -11.67 -0.46 -15.91
CA LYS A 147 -12.99 -1.01 -16.29
C LYS A 147 -14.11 0.00 -16.06
N PHE A 148 -14.06 0.74 -14.96
CA PHE A 148 -15.07 1.73 -14.60
C PHE A 148 -15.06 2.96 -15.52
N THR A 149 -13.87 3.48 -15.83
CA THR A 149 -13.71 4.79 -16.48
C THR A 149 -13.40 4.70 -17.97
N GLY A 150 -12.81 3.60 -18.44
CA GLY A 150 -12.28 3.48 -19.79
C GLY A 150 -11.04 4.35 -20.07
N ALA A 151 -10.36 4.86 -19.03
CA ALA A 151 -9.11 5.61 -19.15
C ALA A 151 -7.91 4.73 -19.51
N HIS A 152 -6.80 5.36 -19.89
CA HIS A 152 -5.50 4.71 -20.03
C HIS A 152 -4.67 4.95 -18.76
N VAL A 153 -4.50 3.90 -17.95
CA VAL A 153 -3.77 3.97 -16.68
C VAL A 153 -2.34 3.45 -16.85
N THR A 154 -1.38 4.19 -16.30
CA THR A 154 -0.01 3.72 -16.07
C THR A 154 0.20 3.57 -14.58
N GLY A 155 0.49 2.35 -14.10
CA GLY A 155 0.88 2.13 -12.72
C GLY A 155 2.39 2.28 -12.54
N LEU A 156 2.81 3.04 -11.54
CA LEU A 156 4.19 3.19 -11.10
C LEU A 156 4.37 2.47 -9.76
N ASN A 157 5.41 1.65 -9.63
CA ASN A 157 5.71 0.99 -8.37
C ASN A 157 7.22 0.71 -8.23
N LEU A 158 7.73 0.77 -7.01
CA LEU A 158 9.14 0.52 -6.69
C LEU A 158 9.51 -0.95 -6.86
N ASN A 159 8.61 -1.87 -6.50
CA ASN A 159 8.87 -3.30 -6.44
C ASN A 159 8.68 -3.97 -7.81
N GLU A 160 9.77 -4.48 -8.40
CA GLU A 160 9.75 -5.10 -9.74
C GLU A 160 8.85 -6.34 -9.78
N TYR A 161 8.86 -7.14 -8.71
CA TYR A 161 8.01 -8.32 -8.61
C TYR A 161 6.53 -7.95 -8.72
N GLN A 162 6.06 -6.94 -7.99
CA GLN A 162 4.68 -6.47 -8.07
C GLN A 162 4.32 -5.91 -9.46
N VAL A 163 5.23 -5.20 -10.14
CA VAL A 163 5.05 -4.74 -11.53
C VAL A 163 4.85 -5.92 -12.49
N GLN A 164 5.65 -6.99 -12.36
CA GLN A 164 5.50 -8.20 -13.16
C GLN A 164 4.15 -8.90 -12.88
N ARG A 165 3.75 -9.01 -11.60
CA ARG A 165 2.45 -9.58 -11.21
C ARG A 165 1.29 -8.78 -11.80
N ALA A 166 1.33 -7.45 -11.67
CA ALA A 166 0.32 -6.53 -12.17
C ALA A 166 0.16 -6.66 -13.70
N THR A 167 1.28 -6.75 -14.42
CA THR A 167 1.29 -6.96 -15.87
C THR A 167 0.61 -8.27 -16.26
N ILE A 168 0.95 -9.38 -15.61
CA ILE A 168 0.32 -10.69 -15.84
C ILE A 168 -1.19 -10.65 -15.57
N TYR A 169 -1.63 -9.90 -14.56
CA TYR A 169 -3.06 -9.77 -14.27
C TYR A 169 -3.81 -8.93 -15.28
N ALA A 170 -3.24 -7.80 -15.72
CA ALA A 170 -3.83 -6.99 -16.78
C ALA A 170 -3.96 -7.79 -18.09
N GLU A 171 -2.96 -8.60 -18.45
CA GLU A 171 -3.01 -9.49 -19.62
C GLU A 171 -4.12 -10.54 -19.49
N LYS A 172 -4.24 -11.19 -18.33
CA LYS A 172 -5.29 -12.19 -18.09
C LYS A 172 -6.70 -11.62 -18.18
N GLU A 173 -6.87 -10.36 -17.83
CA GLU A 173 -8.14 -9.65 -17.91
C GLU A 173 -8.36 -8.94 -19.26
N GLY A 174 -7.41 -9.03 -20.19
CA GLY A 174 -7.50 -8.42 -21.52
C GLY A 174 -7.43 -6.89 -21.50
N LEU A 175 -6.73 -6.31 -20.52
CA LEU A 175 -6.64 -4.86 -20.30
C LEU A 175 -5.33 -4.23 -20.80
N SER A 176 -4.44 -4.99 -21.44
CA SER A 176 -3.10 -4.53 -21.85
C SER A 176 -3.10 -3.36 -22.85
N ASP A 177 -4.23 -3.08 -23.51
CA ASP A 177 -4.40 -1.93 -24.41
C ASP A 177 -4.61 -0.61 -23.64
N LYS A 178 -5.07 -0.69 -22.38
CA LYS A 178 -5.39 0.47 -21.53
C LYS A 178 -4.56 0.55 -20.26
N LEU A 179 -3.94 -0.54 -19.84
CA LEU A 179 -3.24 -0.65 -18.58
C LEU A 179 -1.81 -1.16 -18.78
N ARG A 180 -0.85 -0.40 -18.29
CA ARG A 180 0.57 -0.77 -18.28
C ARG A 180 1.20 -0.42 -16.94
N PHE A 181 2.30 -1.09 -16.61
CA PHE A 181 3.02 -0.90 -15.35
C PHE A 181 4.49 -0.60 -15.61
N VAL A 182 5.07 0.27 -14.80
CA VAL A 182 6.45 0.74 -14.90
C VAL A 182 7.07 0.66 -13.51
N GLN A 183 8.27 0.10 -13.45
CA GLN A 183 9.08 0.16 -12.23
C GLN A 183 9.66 1.57 -12.07
N GLY A 184 9.57 2.14 -10.88
CA GLY A 184 10.26 3.38 -10.54
C GLY A 184 9.93 3.89 -9.15
N ASP A 185 10.78 4.80 -8.68
CA ASP A 185 10.61 5.49 -7.41
C ASP A 185 9.68 6.70 -7.59
N PHE A 186 8.64 6.81 -6.78
CA PHE A 186 7.72 7.95 -6.81
C PHE A 186 8.34 9.27 -6.32
N MET A 187 9.54 9.24 -5.73
CA MET A 187 10.33 10.42 -5.39
C MET A 187 11.11 10.93 -6.61
N LYS A 188 11.12 10.16 -7.71
CA LYS A 188 11.79 10.45 -8.98
C LYS A 188 10.96 9.85 -10.13
N ILE A 189 9.76 10.37 -10.34
CA ILE A 189 8.80 9.79 -11.27
C ILE A 189 9.37 9.84 -12.70
N PRO A 190 9.56 8.69 -13.39
CA PRO A 190 10.29 8.60 -14.66
C PRO A 190 9.43 9.01 -15.88
N PHE A 191 8.68 10.11 -15.74
CA PHE A 191 7.86 10.68 -16.81
C PHE A 191 8.16 12.17 -16.96
N PRO A 192 8.07 12.71 -18.19
CA PRO A 192 8.19 14.15 -18.42
C PRO A 192 7.12 14.96 -17.70
N ASP A 193 7.40 16.23 -17.52
CA ASP A 193 6.44 17.22 -17.01
C ASP A 193 5.15 17.21 -17.85
N ASN A 194 4.01 17.49 -17.21
CA ASN A 194 2.72 17.66 -17.90
C ASN A 194 2.31 16.45 -18.79
N SER A 195 2.63 15.23 -18.37
CA SER A 195 2.35 13.99 -19.10
C SER A 195 0.94 13.43 -18.88
N PHE A 196 0.36 13.64 -17.70
CA PHE A 196 -0.89 12.99 -17.27
C PHE A 196 -2.04 13.99 -17.08
N ASP A 197 -3.25 13.56 -17.42
CA ASP A 197 -4.47 14.34 -17.26
C ASP A 197 -5.00 14.28 -15.81
N ALA A 198 -4.80 13.16 -15.13
CA ALA A 198 -5.08 12.96 -13.70
C ALA A 198 -4.02 12.03 -13.08
N VAL A 199 -3.81 12.15 -11.77
CA VAL A 199 -2.95 11.26 -10.99
C VAL A 199 -3.72 10.81 -9.76
N TYR A 200 -3.55 9.57 -9.34
CA TYR A 200 -4.00 9.13 -8.03
C TYR A 200 -2.93 8.32 -7.29
N ALA A 201 -3.03 8.31 -5.96
CA ALA A 201 -2.28 7.43 -5.08
C ALA A 201 -3.25 6.84 -4.04
N ILE A 202 -3.38 5.53 -3.99
CA ILE A 202 -4.23 4.86 -2.99
C ILE A 202 -3.31 4.23 -1.96
N GLU A 203 -3.27 4.82 -0.76
CA GLU A 203 -2.57 4.26 0.42
C GLU A 203 -1.08 3.95 0.19
N ALA A 204 -0.44 4.69 -0.71
CA ALA A 204 0.95 4.42 -1.12
C ALA A 204 1.96 5.48 -0.66
N THR A 205 1.58 6.75 -0.65
CA THR A 205 2.50 7.87 -0.40
C THR A 205 2.96 7.95 1.05
N VAL A 206 2.32 7.23 1.97
CA VAL A 206 2.79 6.98 3.34
C VAL A 206 4.19 6.34 3.40
N HIS A 207 4.62 5.62 2.36
CA HIS A 207 5.97 5.06 2.27
C HIS A 207 7.03 6.08 1.83
N ALA A 208 6.62 7.29 1.43
CA ALA A 208 7.55 8.33 1.02
C ALA A 208 8.22 8.96 2.25
N PRO A 209 9.52 9.32 2.16
CA PRO A 209 10.21 10.00 3.25
C PRO A 209 9.72 11.44 3.44
N SER A 210 9.04 11.99 2.44
CA SER A 210 8.47 13.35 2.44
C SER A 210 7.22 13.38 1.58
N LEU A 211 6.08 13.72 2.19
CA LEU A 211 4.82 13.91 1.48
C LEU A 211 4.91 15.08 0.48
N GLU A 212 5.52 16.20 0.88
CA GLU A 212 5.73 17.34 -0.02
C GLU A 212 6.58 16.95 -1.23
N GLY A 213 7.63 16.15 -1.02
CA GLY A 213 8.51 15.69 -2.09
C GLY A 213 7.78 14.83 -3.12
N VAL A 214 7.04 13.81 -2.69
CA VAL A 214 6.27 12.96 -3.63
C VAL A 214 5.14 13.74 -4.30
N TYR A 215 4.43 14.61 -3.57
CA TYR A 215 3.39 15.45 -4.16
C TYR A 215 3.95 16.46 -5.17
N SER A 216 5.18 16.95 -4.97
CA SER A 216 5.87 17.82 -5.93
C SER A 216 6.18 17.09 -7.24
N GLU A 217 6.64 15.84 -7.18
CA GLU A 217 6.83 15.00 -8.37
C GLU A 217 5.50 14.71 -9.09
N ILE A 218 4.44 14.41 -8.32
CA ILE A 218 3.09 14.23 -8.87
C ILE A 218 2.61 15.49 -9.59
N ARG A 219 2.80 16.66 -8.97
CA ARG A 219 2.46 17.94 -9.59
C ARG A 219 3.25 18.19 -10.86
N ARG A 220 4.55 17.84 -10.88
CA ARG A 220 5.41 18.01 -12.05
C ARG A 220 4.85 17.25 -13.26
N VAL A 221 4.50 15.98 -13.10
CA VAL A 221 4.01 15.12 -14.19
C VAL A 221 2.54 15.35 -14.56
N LEU A 222 1.75 15.99 -13.69
CA LEU A 222 0.37 16.37 -13.96
C LEU A 222 0.30 17.59 -14.89
N LYS A 223 -0.60 17.60 -15.87
CA LYS A 223 -0.83 18.76 -16.75
C LYS A 223 -1.42 19.95 -15.98
N PRO A 224 -1.22 21.21 -16.42
CA PRO A 224 -1.92 22.35 -15.84
C PRO A 224 -3.44 22.14 -15.87
N GLY A 225 -4.13 22.41 -14.78
CA GLY A 225 -5.55 22.13 -14.59
C GLY A 225 -5.89 20.65 -14.28
N GLY A 226 -4.91 19.75 -14.33
CA GLY A 226 -5.10 18.35 -13.95
C GLY A 226 -5.35 18.18 -12.44
N VAL A 227 -5.96 17.05 -12.08
CA VAL A 227 -6.37 16.75 -10.69
C VAL A 227 -5.60 15.56 -10.13
N PHE A 228 -5.14 15.71 -8.89
CA PHE A 228 -4.53 14.69 -8.06
C PHE A 228 -5.51 14.28 -6.95
N GLY A 229 -5.69 12.98 -6.74
CA GLY A 229 -6.45 12.45 -5.60
C GLY A 229 -5.64 11.42 -4.82
N VAL A 230 -5.72 11.48 -3.50
CA VAL A 230 -5.03 10.53 -2.63
C VAL A 230 -5.91 10.06 -1.49
N TYR A 231 -5.81 8.77 -1.17
CA TYR A 231 -6.17 8.23 0.13
C TYR A 231 -4.89 8.06 0.93
N GLU A 232 -4.69 8.90 1.92
CA GLU A 232 -3.45 8.98 2.70
C GLU A 232 -3.61 8.39 4.09
N TRP A 233 -2.53 7.77 4.57
CA TRP A 233 -2.43 7.34 5.95
C TRP A 233 -1.88 8.47 6.82
N LEU A 234 -2.70 8.98 7.74
CA LEU A 234 -2.34 10.10 8.61
C LEU A 234 -2.73 9.83 10.06
N MET A 235 -1.86 10.22 10.98
CA MET A 235 -2.17 10.28 12.42
C MET A 235 -3.15 11.42 12.68
N THR A 236 -4.20 11.16 13.47
CA THR A 236 -5.21 12.18 13.79
C THR A 236 -4.78 13.07 14.93
N ASP A 237 -5.57 14.10 15.23
CA ASP A 237 -5.37 14.98 16.38
C ASP A 237 -5.49 14.25 17.74
N THR A 238 -6.11 13.07 17.76
CA THR A 238 -6.21 12.27 18.98
C THR A 238 -4.90 11.55 19.31
N TYR A 239 -4.00 11.40 18.34
CA TYR A 239 -2.70 10.78 18.56
C TYR A 239 -1.74 11.67 19.33
N ASN A 240 -1.25 11.15 20.44
CA ASN A 240 -0.23 11.74 21.28
C ASN A 240 1.04 10.87 21.27
N ASN A 241 2.13 11.41 20.72
CA ASN A 241 3.42 10.71 20.68
C ASN A 241 4.05 10.51 22.07
N ASP A 242 3.66 11.28 23.08
CA ASP A 242 4.17 11.14 24.45
C ASP A 242 3.46 10.04 25.25
N ASP A 243 2.31 9.55 24.75
CA ASP A 243 1.65 8.37 25.29
C ASP A 243 2.34 7.12 24.73
N LEU A 244 3.04 6.37 25.60
CA LEU A 244 3.79 5.18 25.21
C LEU A 244 2.92 4.10 24.57
N GLU A 245 1.65 3.97 24.98
CA GLU A 245 0.79 2.95 24.39
C GLU A 245 0.33 3.34 22.99
N GLN A 246 0.01 4.61 22.77
CA GLN A 246 -0.29 5.11 21.43
C GLN A 246 0.93 5.03 20.51
N ARG A 247 2.11 5.36 21.03
CA ARG A 247 3.37 5.22 20.30
C ARG A 247 3.66 3.76 19.91
N ARG A 248 3.41 2.81 20.82
CA ARG A 248 3.48 1.37 20.51
C ARG A 248 2.51 1.00 19.39
N ILE A 249 1.25 1.45 19.45
CA ILE A 249 0.25 1.16 18.40
C ILE A 249 0.75 1.68 17.04
N ARG A 250 1.21 2.93 16.97
CA ARG A 250 1.80 3.49 15.74
C ARG A 250 2.98 2.66 15.25
N LEU A 251 3.90 2.26 16.14
CA LEU A 251 5.06 1.45 15.77
C LEU A 251 4.70 0.07 15.24
N ASP A 252 3.72 -0.59 15.86
CA ASP A 252 3.26 -1.91 15.42
C ASP A 252 2.58 -1.83 14.04
N ILE A 253 1.86 -0.74 13.76
CA ILE A 253 1.36 -0.41 12.42
C ILE A 253 2.53 -0.20 11.46
N GLU A 254 3.45 0.70 11.79
CA GLU A 254 4.59 1.03 10.93
C GLU A 254 5.44 -0.20 10.56
N GLN A 255 5.69 -1.08 11.53
CA GLN A 255 6.41 -2.33 11.33
C GLN A 255 5.62 -3.35 10.51
N GLY A 256 4.33 -3.54 10.73
CA GLY A 256 3.59 -4.56 9.99
C GLY A 256 3.10 -4.09 8.62
N ASP A 257 3.18 -2.79 8.34
CA ASP A 257 2.79 -2.19 7.07
C ASP A 257 3.98 -1.65 6.25
N GLY A 258 5.22 -1.71 6.76
CA GLY A 258 6.40 -1.27 5.99
C GLY A 258 6.49 0.24 5.82
N ILE A 259 5.98 0.98 6.79
CA ILE A 259 5.95 2.43 6.81
C ILE A 259 7.15 2.93 7.61
N ALA A 260 8.00 3.77 7.02
CA ALA A 260 9.15 4.32 7.73
C ALA A 260 8.72 5.24 8.89
N GLN A 261 7.73 6.09 8.60
CA GLN A 261 7.12 7.02 9.54
C GLN A 261 5.75 7.49 9.04
N MET A 262 4.75 7.51 9.93
CA MET A 262 3.48 8.17 9.67
C MET A 262 3.52 9.66 10.05
N PHE A 263 2.87 10.49 9.24
CA PHE A 263 2.71 11.92 9.49
C PHE A 263 1.32 12.25 10.06
N LYS A 264 1.16 13.43 10.66
CA LYS A 264 -0.15 13.92 11.11
C LYS A 264 -0.94 14.56 9.97
N ILE A 265 -2.25 14.68 10.15
CA ILE A 265 -3.17 15.28 9.18
C ILE A 265 -2.73 16.70 8.78
N ASP A 266 -2.34 17.53 9.73
CA ASP A 266 -1.87 18.90 9.50
C ASP A 266 -0.64 18.96 8.58
N HIS A 267 0.29 18.02 8.75
CA HIS A 267 1.43 17.85 7.87
C HIS A 267 0.98 17.46 6.45
N GLY A 268 0.10 16.45 6.31
CA GLY A 268 -0.40 16.03 4.99
C GLY A 268 -1.07 17.16 4.21
N LEU A 269 -1.92 17.96 4.89
CA LEU A 269 -2.55 19.15 4.32
C LEU A 269 -1.54 20.24 3.96
N SER A 270 -0.57 20.49 4.83
CA SER A 270 0.49 21.47 4.54
C SER A 270 1.37 21.03 3.36
N ALA A 271 1.65 19.73 3.25
CA ALA A 271 2.48 19.16 2.20
C ALA A 271 1.84 19.27 0.80
N ILE A 272 0.53 19.03 0.68
CA ILE A 272 -0.16 19.14 -0.61
C ILE A 272 -0.24 20.61 -1.08
N GLU A 273 -0.43 21.55 -0.16
CA GLU A 273 -0.39 22.99 -0.45
C GLU A 273 1.02 23.46 -0.79
N ALA A 274 2.03 23.06 -0.01
CA ALA A 274 3.44 23.39 -0.23
C ALA A 274 3.96 22.87 -1.57
N ALA A 275 3.52 21.68 -1.98
CA ALA A 275 3.80 21.13 -3.30
C ALA A 275 3.20 22.00 -4.44
N GLY A 276 2.28 22.92 -4.14
CA GLY A 276 1.72 23.89 -5.08
C GLY A 276 0.41 23.43 -5.73
N PHE A 277 -0.36 22.58 -5.06
CA PHE A 277 -1.74 22.28 -5.43
C PHE A 277 -2.71 23.29 -4.81
N GLU A 278 -3.79 23.56 -5.53
CA GLU A 278 -5.00 24.13 -4.96
C GLU A 278 -5.83 22.99 -4.35
N LEU A 279 -5.99 22.98 -3.03
CA LEU A 279 -6.80 21.98 -2.35
C LEU A 279 -8.29 22.22 -2.63
N LEU A 280 -8.92 21.31 -3.37
CA LEU A 280 -10.33 21.40 -3.75
C LEU A 280 -11.24 20.77 -2.70
N HIS A 281 -10.81 19.67 -2.10
CA HIS A 281 -11.58 18.90 -1.14
C HIS A 281 -10.64 18.05 -0.28
N HIS A 282 -10.99 17.88 1.00
CA HIS A 282 -10.37 16.88 1.86
C HIS A 282 -11.37 16.38 2.89
N GLU A 283 -11.24 15.12 3.28
CA GLU A 283 -12.15 14.45 4.21
C GLU A 283 -11.48 13.25 4.87
N ASP A 284 -11.72 13.03 6.16
CA ASP A 284 -11.37 11.76 6.80
C ASP A 284 -12.47 10.72 6.55
N LEU A 285 -12.25 9.84 5.57
CA LEU A 285 -13.21 8.77 5.25
C LEU A 285 -13.21 7.64 6.28
N ALA A 286 -12.23 7.57 7.18
CA ALA A 286 -12.23 6.60 8.28
C ALA A 286 -13.04 7.08 9.49
N ALA A 287 -13.22 8.40 9.62
CA ALA A 287 -13.99 9.01 10.71
C ALA A 287 -15.51 9.00 10.48
N THR A 288 -15.95 8.79 9.24
CA THR A 288 -17.38 8.72 8.90
C THR A 288 -17.96 7.38 9.34
N ASP A 289 -18.75 7.42 10.43
CA ASP A 289 -19.52 6.29 10.96
C ASP A 289 -20.88 6.16 10.22
N ASP A 290 -20.91 6.54 8.93
CA ASP A 290 -22.09 6.48 8.07
C ASP A 290 -22.34 5.08 7.49
N GLY A 291 -21.37 4.17 7.68
CA GLY A 291 -21.41 2.79 7.26
C GLY A 291 -22.06 1.84 8.26
N THR A 292 -22.35 0.63 7.80
CA THR A 292 -22.87 -0.46 8.66
C THR A 292 -21.79 -1.16 9.46
N ALA A 293 -20.53 -0.97 9.07
CA ALA A 293 -19.37 -1.61 9.67
C ALA A 293 -18.14 -0.68 9.60
N PRO A 294 -17.27 -0.67 10.63
CA PRO A 294 -16.05 0.13 10.61
C PRO A 294 -15.07 -0.40 9.57
N TRP A 295 -14.28 0.47 8.94
CA TRP A 295 -13.32 0.08 7.88
C TRP A 295 -12.36 -1.07 8.29
N TYR A 296 -12.04 -1.18 9.57
CA TYR A 296 -11.16 -2.21 10.13
C TYR A 296 -11.87 -3.54 10.42
N TRP A 297 -13.19 -3.65 10.22
CA TRP A 297 -13.93 -4.87 10.55
C TRP A 297 -13.38 -6.15 9.88
N PRO A 298 -12.84 -6.14 8.64
CA PRO A 298 -12.30 -7.36 8.03
C PRO A 298 -11.07 -7.91 8.76
N LEU A 299 -10.40 -7.08 9.57
CA LEU A 299 -9.29 -7.45 10.43
C LEU A 299 -9.75 -7.77 11.86
N ASP A 300 -10.92 -7.27 12.26
CA ASP A 300 -11.51 -7.52 13.57
C ASP A 300 -12.18 -8.91 13.63
N SER A 301 -12.44 -9.37 14.84
CA SER A 301 -13.11 -10.65 15.12
C SER A 301 -14.60 -10.49 15.45
N ASP A 302 -15.16 -9.32 15.21
CA ASP A 302 -16.54 -8.99 15.55
C ASP A 302 -17.52 -9.49 14.48
N MET A 303 -18.25 -10.54 14.83
CA MET A 303 -19.19 -11.20 13.93
C MET A 303 -20.41 -10.35 13.56
N ARG A 304 -20.68 -9.26 14.28
CA ARG A 304 -21.84 -8.38 14.02
C ARG A 304 -21.76 -7.69 12.67
N TYR A 305 -20.57 -7.52 12.12
CA TYR A 305 -20.33 -6.84 10.85
C TYR A 305 -20.23 -7.78 9.65
N ALA A 306 -20.25 -9.09 9.87
CA ALA A 306 -20.27 -10.06 8.78
C ALA A 306 -21.59 -9.99 8.01
N GLN A 307 -21.51 -9.75 6.69
CA GLN A 307 -22.67 -9.54 5.83
C GLN A 307 -22.97 -10.77 4.96
N THR A 308 -21.98 -11.66 4.77
CA THR A 308 -22.05 -12.84 3.90
C THR A 308 -21.50 -14.09 4.59
N ILE A 309 -21.76 -15.27 3.99
CA ILE A 309 -21.15 -16.54 4.45
C ILE A 309 -19.61 -16.50 4.31
N GLY A 310 -19.09 -15.78 3.32
CA GLY A 310 -17.64 -15.59 3.16
C GLY A 310 -17.03 -14.86 4.36
N ASP A 311 -17.71 -13.86 4.88
CA ASP A 311 -17.25 -13.05 6.01
C ASP A 311 -17.12 -13.87 7.30
N PHE A 312 -17.90 -14.93 7.46
CA PHE A 312 -17.72 -15.89 8.56
C PHE A 312 -16.33 -16.52 8.54
N PHE A 313 -15.84 -16.92 7.35
CA PHE A 313 -14.49 -17.47 7.22
C PHE A 313 -13.42 -16.40 7.40
N THR A 314 -13.67 -15.16 6.97
CA THR A 314 -12.79 -14.01 7.25
C THR A 314 -12.60 -13.82 8.75
N VAL A 315 -13.69 -13.76 9.51
CA VAL A 315 -13.63 -13.58 10.97
C VAL A 315 -13.02 -14.79 11.68
N LEU A 316 -13.32 -16.02 11.23
CA LEU A 316 -12.69 -17.22 11.77
C LEU A 316 -11.16 -17.19 11.60
N ARG A 317 -10.69 -16.75 10.42
CA ARG A 317 -9.26 -16.62 10.11
C ARG A 317 -8.59 -15.54 10.94
N MET A 318 -9.27 -14.42 11.17
CA MET A 318 -8.72 -13.27 11.91
C MET A 318 -8.79 -13.42 13.42
N ASN A 319 -9.65 -14.28 13.97
CA ASN A 319 -9.69 -14.47 15.42
C ASN A 319 -8.40 -15.12 15.97
N LYS A 320 -8.18 -14.98 17.28
CA LYS A 320 -6.98 -15.47 17.98
C LYS A 320 -6.69 -16.95 17.73
N TRP A 321 -7.72 -17.79 17.65
CA TRP A 321 -7.57 -19.23 17.41
C TRP A 321 -7.19 -19.54 15.96
N GLY A 322 -7.83 -18.87 15.00
CA GLY A 322 -7.50 -18.97 13.58
C GLY A 322 -6.05 -18.55 13.32
N ARG A 323 -5.62 -17.43 13.90
CA ARG A 323 -4.24 -16.95 13.82
C ARG A 323 -3.24 -17.91 14.49
N LEU A 324 -3.58 -18.46 15.66
CA LEU A 324 -2.74 -19.48 16.32
C LEU A 324 -2.59 -20.75 15.49
N VAL A 325 -3.66 -21.23 14.86
CA VAL A 325 -3.60 -22.37 13.95
C VAL A 325 -2.70 -22.06 12.76
N MET A 326 -2.91 -20.92 12.11
CA MET A 326 -2.10 -20.51 10.96
C MET A 326 -0.61 -20.33 11.31
N HIS A 327 -0.31 -19.75 12.47
CA HIS A 327 1.05 -19.62 12.99
C HIS A 327 1.76 -20.98 13.09
N ASN A 328 1.09 -21.99 13.64
CA ASN A 328 1.65 -23.34 13.76
C ASN A 328 1.76 -24.04 12.41
N VAL A 329 0.78 -23.87 11.52
CA VAL A 329 0.82 -24.42 10.15
C VAL A 329 2.00 -23.84 9.37
N ILE A 330 2.17 -22.52 9.36
CA ILE A 330 3.28 -21.86 8.68
C ILE A 330 4.62 -22.30 9.30
N GLY A 331 4.70 -22.40 10.63
CA GLY A 331 5.88 -22.91 11.31
C GLY A 331 6.24 -24.34 10.93
N ALA A 332 5.26 -25.22 10.75
CA ALA A 332 5.48 -26.59 10.29
C ALA A 332 5.94 -26.62 8.82
N LEU A 333 5.34 -25.80 7.95
CA LEU A 333 5.77 -25.67 6.55
C LEU A 333 7.20 -25.18 6.43
N GLU A 334 7.61 -24.22 7.27
CA GLU A 334 8.98 -23.71 7.34
C GLU A 334 9.95 -24.79 7.86
N ALA A 335 9.58 -25.51 8.92
CA ALA A 335 10.39 -26.61 9.48
C ALA A 335 10.58 -27.78 8.49
N CYS A 336 9.62 -28.00 7.60
CA CYS A 336 9.71 -29.00 6.53
C CYS A 336 10.31 -28.47 5.22
N TRP A 337 10.86 -27.25 5.20
CA TRP A 337 11.42 -26.59 4.01
C TRP A 337 10.43 -26.43 2.83
N ILE A 338 9.13 -26.38 3.13
CA ILE A 338 8.07 -26.10 2.15
C ILE A 338 7.86 -24.59 2.03
N ALA A 339 7.83 -23.87 3.16
CA ALA A 339 7.83 -22.41 3.18
C ALA A 339 9.28 -21.90 3.35
N PRO A 340 9.65 -20.79 2.69
CA PRO A 340 10.94 -20.12 2.90
C PRO A 340 11.15 -19.70 4.36
N ARG A 341 12.40 -19.70 4.81
CA ARG A 341 12.77 -19.26 6.16
C ARG A 341 12.35 -17.82 6.44
N GLY A 342 11.79 -17.60 7.63
CA GLY A 342 11.25 -16.32 8.07
C GLY A 342 9.81 -16.03 7.61
N THR A 343 9.17 -16.94 6.85
CA THR A 343 7.74 -16.79 6.49
C THR A 343 6.86 -16.68 7.72
N ARG A 344 7.12 -17.46 8.77
CA ARG A 344 6.38 -17.35 10.04
C ARG A 344 6.57 -15.98 10.69
N LYS A 345 7.81 -15.47 10.74
CA LYS A 345 8.12 -14.15 11.32
C LYS A 345 7.37 -13.03 10.58
N THR A 346 7.37 -13.06 9.26
CA THR A 346 6.60 -12.12 8.44
C THR A 346 5.09 -12.22 8.73
N ALA A 347 4.53 -13.43 8.75
CA ALA A 347 3.11 -13.63 9.02
C ALA A 347 2.70 -13.16 10.42
N ASP A 348 3.57 -13.37 11.42
CA ASP A 348 3.36 -12.90 12.79
C ASP A 348 3.38 -11.37 12.87
N SER A 349 4.31 -10.72 12.17
CA SER A 349 4.38 -9.26 12.08
C SER A 349 3.13 -8.66 11.42
N LEU A 350 2.62 -9.28 10.36
CA LEU A 350 1.35 -8.87 9.73
C LEU A 350 0.16 -9.06 10.67
N GLY A 351 0.14 -10.15 11.45
CA GLY A 351 -0.87 -10.38 12.47
C GLY A 351 -0.86 -9.33 13.58
N GLN A 352 0.33 -8.90 14.00
CA GLN A 352 0.50 -7.83 14.98
C GLN A 352 0.02 -6.48 14.42
N ALA A 353 0.35 -6.13 13.17
CA ALA A 353 -0.22 -4.94 12.53
C ALA A 353 -1.74 -5.01 12.45
N ALA A 354 -2.33 -6.14 12.05
CA ALA A 354 -3.79 -6.28 12.01
C ALA A 354 -4.45 -5.94 13.36
N ASP A 355 -3.87 -6.38 14.48
CA ASP A 355 -4.34 -6.03 15.82
C ASP A 355 -4.14 -4.53 16.13
N ALA A 356 -2.99 -3.97 15.77
CA ALA A 356 -2.68 -2.55 15.97
C ALA A 356 -3.55 -1.61 15.11
N LEU A 357 -3.87 -1.99 13.87
CA LEU A 357 -4.77 -1.27 12.97
C LEU A 357 -6.19 -1.21 13.54
N VAL A 358 -6.71 -2.35 14.04
CA VAL A 358 -8.02 -2.41 14.70
C VAL A 358 -8.02 -1.56 15.98
N GLU A 359 -6.96 -1.65 16.79
CA GLU A 359 -6.84 -0.86 18.02
C GLU A 359 -6.73 0.64 17.75
N GLY A 360 -5.86 1.03 16.81
CA GLY A 360 -5.68 2.41 16.36
C GLY A 360 -6.95 2.98 15.75
N GLY A 361 -7.68 2.19 14.94
CA GLY A 361 -8.98 2.57 14.40
C GLY A 361 -10.05 2.77 15.47
N LYS A 362 -10.17 1.84 16.44
CA LYS A 362 -11.11 1.96 17.57
C LYS A 362 -10.85 3.19 18.43
N ARG A 363 -9.56 3.51 18.64
CA ARG A 363 -9.11 4.69 19.39
C ARG A 363 -9.06 5.96 18.52
N LYS A 364 -9.34 5.86 17.22
CA LYS A 364 -9.26 6.93 16.22
C LYS A 364 -7.89 7.60 16.11
N LEU A 365 -6.81 6.89 16.41
CA LEU A 365 -5.43 7.44 16.45
C LEU A 365 -4.90 7.79 15.06
N PHE A 366 -5.37 7.11 14.02
CA PHE A 366 -4.97 7.35 12.64
C PHE A 366 -6.14 7.05 11.70
N THR A 367 -5.98 7.45 10.46
CA THR A 367 -6.87 7.16 9.34
C THR A 367 -6.04 6.58 8.20
N PRO A 368 -6.42 5.44 7.58
CA PRO A 368 -5.74 4.93 6.40
C PRO A 368 -6.23 5.58 5.08
N MET A 369 -7.31 6.35 5.14
CA MET A 369 -8.04 6.79 3.94
C MET A 369 -8.44 8.26 4.05
N TYR A 370 -7.50 9.11 4.46
CA TYR A 370 -7.70 10.56 4.42
C TYR A 370 -7.72 11.01 2.96
N LEU A 371 -8.88 11.38 2.46
CA LEU A 371 -9.05 11.85 1.09
C LEU A 371 -8.51 13.27 0.99
N MET A 372 -7.62 13.51 0.03
CA MET A 372 -7.27 14.85 -0.44
C MET A 372 -7.39 14.91 -1.96
N VAL A 373 -8.01 15.97 -2.46
CA VAL A 373 -8.16 16.26 -3.89
C VAL A 373 -7.54 17.62 -4.18
N GLY A 374 -6.43 17.62 -4.92
CA GLY A 374 -5.68 18.82 -5.28
C GLY A 374 -5.69 19.06 -6.78
N ARG A 375 -5.80 20.32 -7.22
CA ARG A 375 -5.68 20.72 -8.62
C ARG A 375 -4.34 21.40 -8.86
N LYS A 376 -3.64 21.04 -9.94
CA LYS A 376 -2.50 21.83 -10.40
C LYS A 376 -3.04 23.13 -11.01
N PRO A 377 -2.62 24.32 -10.54
CA PRO A 377 -3.09 25.58 -11.09
C PRO A 377 -2.87 25.65 -12.61
N GLU A 378 -3.77 26.34 -13.32
CA GLU A 378 -3.52 26.67 -14.72
C GLU A 378 -2.31 27.59 -14.84
N GLU A 379 -1.50 27.42 -15.88
CA GLU A 379 -0.47 28.42 -16.20
C GLU A 379 -1.18 29.72 -16.59
N SER A 380 -0.89 30.80 -15.88
CA SER A 380 -1.37 32.14 -16.24
C SER A 380 -0.88 32.48 -17.66
N LYS A 381 -1.83 32.59 -18.60
CA LYS A 381 -1.60 32.93 -20.01
C LYS A 381 -0.96 34.29 -20.21
#